data_AF-A0A7S3WSX8-F1
#
_entry.id   AF-A0A7S3WSX8-F1
#
_cell.length_a   1.000
_cell.length_b   1.000
_cell.length_c   1.000
_cell.angle_alpha   90.00
_cell.angle_beta   90.00
_cell.angle_gamma   90.00
#
_symmetry.space_group_name_H-M   'P 1'
#
loop_
_entity.id
_entity.type
_entity.pdbx_description
1 polymer ?
#
loop_
_entity_poly.entity_id
_entity_poly.type
_entity_poly.pdbx_seq_one_letter_code
_entity_poly.pdbx_strand_id
1 'polypeptide(L)'
;CRMRPPPEGNAVALTAAENQLSLAHNSETYTFSFDKVFRPDATQEKLFEEVDGLVQSALDGYKVCIFAYGQTGSGKTHTMQGGSDSQSWGLIPRSLSKILRESEAMRKDGW
;
A
#
# COMPACT_ATOMS: atom_id res chain seq x y z
N CYS A 1 -5.01 -2.08 5.37
CA CYS A 1 -6.18 -2.17 4.48
C CYS A 1 -6.18 -0.99 3.51
N ARG A 2 -6.39 -1.18 2.20
CA ARG A 2 -6.45 -0.08 1.22
C ARG A 2 -7.80 -0.05 0.52
N MET A 3 -8.48 1.09 0.55
CA MET A 3 -9.74 1.31 -0.14
C MET A 3 -9.49 1.82 -1.56
N ARG A 4 -10.21 1.26 -2.54
CA ARG A 4 -10.25 1.77 -3.90
C ARG A 4 -11.31 2.88 -4.00
N PRO A 5 -11.08 3.96 -4.76
CA PRO A 5 -12.12 4.91 -5.11
C PRO A 5 -13.35 4.22 -5.72
N PRO A 6 -14.57 4.54 -5.27
CA PRO A 6 -15.78 4.04 -5.88
C PRO A 6 -15.90 4.55 -7.32
N PRO A 7 -16.50 3.79 -8.24
CA PRO A 7 -16.92 4.33 -9.53
C PRO A 7 -17.96 5.45 -9.31
N GLU A 8 -17.97 6.45 -10.19
CA GLU A 8 -18.87 7.61 -10.09
C GLU A 8 -20.34 7.15 -9.95
N GLY A 9 -21.03 7.68 -8.93
CA GLY A 9 -22.47 7.46 -8.71
C GLY A 9 -22.85 6.35 -7.72
N ASN A 10 -21.89 5.62 -7.13
CA ASN A 10 -22.20 4.57 -6.15
C ASN A 10 -21.97 5.00 -4.70
N ALA A 11 -22.97 4.74 -3.85
CA ALA A 11 -22.84 4.94 -2.40
C ALA A 11 -21.80 3.97 -1.83
N VAL A 12 -20.86 4.49 -1.03
CA VAL A 12 -19.85 3.69 -0.36
C VAL A 12 -20.45 3.15 0.93
N ALA A 13 -20.68 1.84 1.02
CA ALA A 13 -21.12 1.18 2.26
C ALA A 13 -20.01 1.09 3.34
N LEU A 14 -18.81 1.59 3.03
CA LEU A 14 -17.61 1.54 3.85
C LEU A 14 -17.22 2.95 4.31
N THR A 15 -17.05 3.13 5.61
CA THR A 15 -16.44 4.31 6.21
C THR A 15 -15.10 3.93 6.86
N ALA A 16 -14.12 4.84 6.84
CA ALA A 16 -12.79 4.58 7.34
C ALA A 16 -12.30 5.69 8.28
N ALA A 17 -11.74 5.28 9.41
CA ALA A 17 -10.82 6.07 10.24
C ALA A 17 -9.38 5.55 10.01
N GLU A 18 -8.38 6.11 10.71
CA GLU A 18 -6.96 5.74 10.50
C GLU A 18 -6.70 4.23 10.65
N ASN A 19 -7.27 3.59 11.67
CA ASN A 19 -7.01 2.19 12.02
C ASN A 19 -8.28 1.32 12.03
N GLN A 20 -9.40 1.87 11.55
CA GLN A 20 -10.71 1.23 11.65
C GLN A 20 -11.50 1.38 10.36
N LEU A 21 -12.14 0.30 9.93
CA LEU A 21 -13.03 0.25 8.77
C LEU A 21 -14.41 -0.22 9.24
N SER A 22 -15.46 0.54 8.93
CA SER A 22 -16.83 0.19 9.28
C SER A 22 -17.65 -0.07 8.01
N LEU A 23 -18.36 -1.20 7.98
CA LEU A 23 -19.24 -1.63 6.90
C LEU A 23 -20.69 -1.55 7.37
N ALA A 24 -21.51 -0.75 6.70
CA ALA A 24 -22.96 -0.71 6.93
C ALA A 24 -23.66 -1.76 6.05
N HIS A 25 -24.35 -2.72 6.66
CA HIS A 25 -25.11 -3.76 5.97
C HIS A 25 -26.38 -4.13 6.75
N ASN A 26 -27.54 -4.14 6.08
CA ASN A 26 -28.85 -4.50 6.67
C ASN A 26 -29.18 -3.80 8.01
N SER A 27 -28.90 -2.49 8.11
CA SER A 27 -29.08 -1.68 9.33
C SER A 27 -28.13 -2.03 10.48
N GLU A 28 -27.18 -2.94 10.27
CA GLU A 28 -26.09 -3.24 11.19
C GLU A 28 -24.78 -2.62 10.71
N THR A 29 -23.91 -2.25 11.65
CA THR A 29 -22.57 -1.73 11.36
C THR A 29 -21.51 -2.69 11.87
N TYR A 30 -20.73 -3.24 10.95
CA TYR A 30 -19.63 -4.15 11.23
C TYR A 30 -18.33 -3.38 11.25
N THR A 31 -17.58 -3.45 12.35
CA THR A 31 -16.36 -2.67 12.54
C THR A 31 -15.14 -3.58 12.59
N PHE A 32 -14.13 -3.26 11.78
CA PHE A 32 -12.89 -4.03 11.64
C PHE A 32 -11.70 -3.15 12.00
N SER A 33 -10.75 -3.69 12.76
CA SER A 33 -9.52 -2.99 13.12
C SER A 33 -8.35 -3.52 12.29
N PHE A 34 -7.50 -2.60 11.84
CA PHE A 34 -6.28 -2.89 11.07
C PHE A 34 -5.13 -2.02 11.60
N ASP A 35 -3.88 -2.41 11.32
CA ASP A 35 -2.74 -1.56 11.66
C ASP A 35 -2.83 -0.19 10.98
N LYS A 36 -3.35 -0.17 9.76
CA LYS A 36 -3.61 1.06 9.00
C LYS A 36 -4.69 0.87 7.95
N VAL A 37 -5.50 1.90 7.73
CA VAL A 37 -6.51 1.98 6.66
C VAL A 37 -6.20 3.15 5.74
N PHE A 38 -5.85 2.84 4.49
CA PHE A 38 -5.64 3.83 3.44
C PHE A 38 -6.97 4.13 2.77
N ARG A 39 -7.38 5.39 2.88
CA ARG A 39 -8.58 5.94 2.24
C ARG A 39 -8.40 6.02 0.71
N PRO A 40 -9.49 6.18 -0.06
CA PRO A 40 -9.43 6.25 -1.53
C PRO A 40 -8.48 7.30 -2.13
N ASP A 41 -8.28 8.40 -1.41
CA ASP A 41 -7.41 9.52 -1.75
C ASP A 41 -5.92 9.26 -1.45
N ALA A 42 -5.59 8.14 -0.77
CA ALA A 42 -4.22 7.79 -0.47
C ALA A 42 -3.39 7.52 -1.73
N THR A 43 -2.28 8.24 -1.85
CA THR A 43 -1.34 8.12 -2.97
C THR A 43 -0.49 6.85 -2.86
N GLN A 44 0.14 6.48 -3.97
CA GLN A 44 1.09 5.36 -4.00
C GLN A 44 2.34 5.65 -3.16
N GLU A 45 2.74 6.92 -3.08
CA GLU A 45 3.83 7.37 -2.24
C GLU A 45 3.48 7.18 -0.76
N LYS A 46 2.29 7.61 -0.34
CA LYS A 46 1.85 7.43 1.05
C LYS A 46 1.78 5.95 1.46
N LEU A 47 1.40 5.09 0.51
CA LEU A 47 1.42 3.64 0.71
C LEU A 47 2.86 3.11 0.88
N PHE A 48 3.80 3.62 0.09
CA PHE A 48 5.19 3.20 0.13
C PHE A 48 5.91 3.63 1.41
N GLU A 49 5.61 4.81 1.96
CA GLU A 49 6.16 5.27 3.26
C GLU A 49 5.97 4.24 4.38
N GLU A 50 4.83 3.54 4.40
CA GLU A 50 4.52 2.52 5.40
C GLU A 50 5.25 1.20 5.15
N VAL A 51 5.63 0.94 3.90
CA VAL A 51 6.37 -0.23 3.47
C VAL A 51 7.89 0.01 3.51
N ASP A 52 8.31 1.26 3.59
CA ASP A 52 9.70 1.69 3.49
C ASP A 52 10.60 1.03 4.55
N GLY A 53 10.09 0.89 5.78
CA GLY A 53 10.78 0.20 6.87
C GLY A 53 10.91 -1.31 6.65
N LEU A 54 9.98 -1.94 5.93
CA LEU A 54 10.09 -3.34 5.54
C LEU A 54 11.17 -3.52 4.46
N VAL A 55 11.27 -2.59 3.52
CA VAL A 55 12.36 -2.59 2.52
C VAL A 55 13.71 -2.41 3.20
N GLN A 56 13.80 -1.53 4.20
CA GLN A 56 15.02 -1.35 4.98
C GLN A 56 15.40 -2.63 5.73
N SER A 57 14.44 -3.28 6.40
CA SER A 57 14.67 -4.55 7.08
C SER A 57 15.20 -5.63 6.13
N ALA A 58 14.76 -5.62 4.87
CA ALA A 58 15.28 -6.53 3.85
C ALA A 58 16.74 -6.23 3.46
N LEU A 59 17.13 -4.96 3.40
CA LEU A 59 18.53 -4.54 3.20
C LEU A 59 19.42 -4.92 4.38
N ASP A 60 18.87 -4.87 5.59
CA ASP A 60 19.56 -5.25 6.84
C ASP A 60 19.70 -6.79 7.00
N GLY A 61 19.23 -7.57 6.02
CA GLY A 61 19.40 -9.02 5.96
C GLY A 61 18.22 -9.84 6.51
N TYR A 62 17.11 -9.21 6.88
CA TYR A 62 15.90 -9.92 7.32
C TYR A 62 15.04 -10.37 6.14
N LYS A 63 14.37 -11.52 6.29
CA LYS A 63 13.43 -12.01 5.28
C LYS A 63 12.10 -11.27 5.40
N VAL A 64 11.67 -10.61 4.34
CA VAL A 64 10.41 -9.86 4.27
C VAL A 64 9.55 -10.38 3.13
N CYS A 65 8.24 -10.48 3.35
CA CYS A 65 7.26 -10.85 2.34
C CYS A 65 6.08 -9.89 2.36
N ILE A 66 5.75 -9.31 1.21
CA ILE A 66 4.60 -8.42 1.02
C ILE A 66 3.74 -9.00 -0.09
N PHE A 67 2.46 -9.19 0.19
CA PHE A 67 1.49 -9.68 -0.78
C PHE A 67 0.19 -8.87 -0.67
N ALA A 68 -0.49 -8.71 -1.81
CA ALA A 68 -1.77 -8.03 -1.87
C ALA A 68 -2.91 -9.06 -1.97
N TYR A 69 -3.93 -8.91 -1.13
CA TYR A 69 -5.11 -9.78 -1.09
C TYR A 69 -6.41 -9.01 -1.32
N GLY A 70 -7.41 -9.66 -1.91
CA GLY A 70 -8.73 -9.09 -2.20
C GLY A 70 -9.34 -9.61 -3.50
N GLN A 71 -10.60 -9.26 -3.76
CA GLN A 71 -11.32 -9.69 -4.98
C GLN A 71 -10.70 -9.16 -6.29
N THR A 72 -11.03 -9.75 -7.43
CA THR A 72 -10.67 -9.19 -8.74
C THR A 72 -11.25 -7.79 -8.89
N GLY A 73 -10.42 -6.86 -9.40
CA GLY A 73 -10.79 -5.43 -9.50
C GLY A 73 -10.61 -4.62 -8.21
N SER A 74 -10.17 -5.20 -7.08
CA SER A 74 -9.98 -4.46 -5.82
C SER A 74 -8.74 -3.55 -5.79
N GLY A 75 -7.89 -3.59 -6.82
CA GLY A 75 -6.68 -2.76 -6.90
C GLY A 75 -5.38 -3.42 -6.43
N LYS A 76 -5.32 -4.76 -6.34
CA LYS A 76 -4.09 -5.52 -6.02
C LYS A 76 -2.93 -5.18 -6.97
N THR A 77 -3.15 -5.29 -8.29
CA THR A 77 -2.13 -4.98 -9.31
C THR A 77 -1.73 -3.50 -9.27
N HIS A 78 -2.71 -2.61 -9.11
CA HIS A 78 -2.44 -1.18 -8.94
C HIS A 78 -1.59 -0.91 -7.68
N THR A 79 -1.81 -1.66 -6.60
CA THR A 79 -1.01 -1.53 -5.37
C THR A 79 0.42 -2.02 -5.56
N MET A 80 0.59 -3.23 -6.10
CA MET A 80 1.92 -3.85 -6.23
C MET A 80 2.73 -3.24 -7.38
N GLN A 81 2.15 -3.17 -8.57
CA GLN A 81 2.85 -2.72 -9.78
C GLN A 81 2.64 -1.23 -10.03
N GLY A 82 1.42 -0.73 -9.82
CA GLY A 82 1.08 0.66 -10.13
C GLY A 82 0.66 0.87 -11.58
N GLY A 83 0.66 2.14 -11.99
CA GLY A 83 0.47 2.57 -13.38
C GLY A 83 1.80 2.83 -14.09
N SER A 84 1.70 3.42 -15.28
CA SER A 84 2.83 3.66 -16.18
C SER A 84 3.72 4.84 -15.73
N ASP A 85 3.14 5.82 -15.05
CA ASP A 85 3.82 7.06 -14.67
C ASP A 85 4.48 6.95 -13.31
N SER A 86 5.57 7.71 -13.08
CA SER A 86 6.34 7.70 -11.83
C SER A 86 5.50 7.96 -10.57
N GLN A 87 4.50 8.85 -10.67
CA GLN A 87 3.56 9.15 -9.58
C GLN A 87 2.67 7.94 -9.25
N SER A 88 2.33 7.14 -10.26
CA SER A 88 1.45 5.98 -10.15
C SER A 88 2.18 4.66 -9.86
N TRP A 89 3.51 4.66 -9.86
CA TRP A 89 4.33 3.49 -9.53
C TRP A 89 3.94 2.87 -8.19
N GLY A 90 3.75 1.56 -8.18
CA GLY A 90 3.36 0.80 -7.00
C GLY A 90 4.55 0.43 -6.11
N LEU A 91 4.30 -0.51 -5.21
CA LEU A 91 5.29 -0.95 -4.22
C LEU A 91 6.52 -1.58 -4.87
N ILE A 92 6.37 -2.43 -5.90
CA ILE A 92 7.47 -3.15 -6.55
C ILE A 92 8.51 -2.18 -7.17
N PRO A 93 8.14 -1.29 -8.11
CA PRO A 93 9.12 -0.38 -8.72
C PRO A 93 9.74 0.59 -7.70
N ARG A 94 8.98 1.05 -6.70
CA ARG A 94 9.50 1.93 -5.63
C ARG A 94 10.50 1.21 -4.72
N SER A 95 10.19 -0.03 -4.33
CA SER A 95 11.09 -0.85 -3.51
C SER A 95 12.39 -1.15 -4.24
N LEU A 96 12.31 -1.52 -5.53
CA LEU A 96 13.50 -1.75 -6.36
C LEU A 96 14.36 -0.48 -6.48
N SER A 97 13.72 0.67 -6.71
CA SER A 97 14.42 1.97 -6.80
C SER A 97 15.15 2.31 -5.51
N LYS A 98 14.54 2.05 -4.34
CA LYS A 98 15.18 2.23 -3.03
C LYS A 98 16.36 1.27 -2.87
N ILE A 99 16.17 -0.03 -3.10
CA ILE A 99 17.22 -1.04 -2.96
C ILE A 99 18.45 -0.69 -3.80
N LEU A 100 18.25 -0.28 -5.06
CA LEU A 100 19.35 0.13 -5.94
C LEU A 100 20.06 1.38 -5.41
N ARG A 101 19.30 2.39 -4.96
CA ARG A 101 19.87 3.62 -4.40
C ARG A 101 20.71 3.34 -3.15
N GLU A 102 20.19 2.54 -2.22
CA GLU A 102 20.90 2.18 -0.98
C GLU A 102 22.14 1.32 -1.29
N SER A 103 22.04 0.37 -2.22
CA SER A 103 23.17 -0.44 -2.67
C SER A 103 24.29 0.40 -3.27
N GLU A 104 23.96 1.41 -4.08
CA GLU A 104 24.95 2.34 -4.65
C GLU A 104 25.60 3.24 -3.59
N ALA A 105 24.84 3.66 -2.59
CA ALA A 105 25.34 4.46 -1.47
C ALA A 105 26.32 3.64 -0.62
N MET A 106 25.93 2.42 -0.23
CA MET A 106 26.79 1.50 0.53
C MET A 106 28.09 1.17 -0.21
N ARG A 107 28.05 1.03 -1.54
CA ARG A 107 29.24 0.81 -2.37
C ARG A 107 30.21 1.99 -2.36
N LYS A 108 29.70 3.23 -2.25
CA LYS A 108 30.54 4.43 -2.15
C LYS A 108 31.21 4.54 -0.78
N ASP A 109 30.59 3.99 0.26
CA ASP A 109 31.09 3.98 1.63
C ASP A 109 32.09 2.83 1.91
N GLY A 110 32.45 2.06 0.88
CA GLY A 110 33.53 1.06 0.94
C GLY A 110 33.10 -0.36 1.31
N TRP A 111 31.81 -0.68 1.19
CA TRP A 111 31.27 -2.05 1.20
C TRP A 111 31.23 -2.67 -0.20
#